data_AF-A0A349YKD8-F1
#
_entry.id   AF-A0A349YKD8-F1
#
_cell.length_a   1.000
_cell.length_b   1.000
_cell.length_c   1.000
_cell.angle_alpha   90.00
_cell.angle_beta   90.00
_cell.angle_gamma   90.00
#
_symmetry.space_group_name_H-M   'P 1'
#
loop_
_entity.id
_entity.type
_entity.pdbx_description
1 polymer ?
#
loop_
_entity_poly.entity_id
_entity_poly.type
_entity_poly.pdbx_seq_one_letter_code
_entity_poly.pdbx_strand_id
1 'polypeptide(L)'
;MAKKPESYFISDFHFGDESIIKWERTQFENIKQHDLHILMSLLEWYANSAEGSTLWVLGDFGNVNALRDFGDTLRGPKKMNLNYVSGNHDKHQDIDKFKEVFDNVYEYPIYLSHKLVVSHEAITCDDFCVNIHGHNHGSYLDSPNHICVSCNDIGYKPFKISNLQKVYQKLPPRNMKFLWEPFADKYVFKDKSRKDIVCDPLTGKIDVAASRVLQKSMRDKNWNLLKN
;
A
#
# COMPACT_ATOMS: atom_id res chain seq x y z
N MET A 1 26.50 11.04 9.53
CA MET A 1 25.24 11.79 9.32
C MET A 1 24.14 11.03 10.05
N ALA A 2 23.24 11.71 10.77
CA ALA A 2 22.09 11.05 11.40
C ALA A 2 21.18 10.45 10.31
N LYS A 3 20.66 9.23 10.54
CA LYS A 3 19.70 8.60 9.62
C LYS A 3 18.40 9.44 9.61
N LYS A 4 17.80 9.63 8.44
CA LYS A 4 16.52 10.34 8.29
C LYS A 4 15.35 9.39 8.62
N PRO A 5 14.30 9.84 9.31
CA PRO A 5 13.10 9.04 9.53
C PRO A 5 12.41 8.67 8.21
N GLU A 6 11.93 7.44 8.15
CA GLU A 6 11.25 6.84 7.00
C GLU A 6 10.10 5.93 7.47
N SER A 7 9.21 5.55 6.55
CA SER A 7 8.15 4.57 6.80
C SER A 7 8.62 3.16 6.46
N TYR A 8 8.18 2.21 7.26
CA TYR A 8 8.46 0.78 7.12
C TYR A 8 7.16 -0.01 7.24
N PHE A 9 7.06 -1.14 6.56
CA PHE A 9 5.83 -1.93 6.45
C PHE A 9 6.09 -3.41 6.73
N ILE A 10 5.20 -4.04 7.49
CA ILE A 10 5.23 -5.47 7.79
C ILE A 10 3.81 -5.94 8.11
N SER A 11 3.54 -7.24 7.97
CA SER A 11 2.21 -7.83 8.15
C SER A 11 2.29 -9.26 8.66
N ASP A 12 1.15 -9.82 9.06
CA ASP A 12 0.93 -11.25 9.27
C ASP A 12 1.85 -11.83 10.35
N PHE A 13 1.85 -11.19 11.52
CA PHE A 13 2.62 -11.66 12.66
C PHE A 13 2.07 -12.95 13.21
N HIS A 14 0.74 -13.11 13.25
CA HIS A 14 0.07 -14.31 13.77
C HIS A 14 0.64 -14.78 15.11
N PHE A 15 0.95 -13.83 16.02
CA PHE A 15 1.51 -14.16 17.32
C PHE A 15 0.61 -15.16 18.06
N GLY A 16 1.20 -16.22 18.62
CA GLY A 16 0.46 -17.23 19.36
C GLY A 16 -0.42 -18.18 18.53
N ASP A 17 -0.43 -18.11 17.20
CA ASP A 17 -1.15 -19.06 16.35
C ASP A 17 -0.31 -20.32 16.07
N GLU A 18 -0.51 -21.40 16.82
CA GLU A 18 0.19 -22.67 16.56
C GLU A 18 -0.11 -23.30 15.19
N SER A 19 -1.22 -22.93 14.55
CA SER A 19 -1.63 -23.55 13.30
C SER A 19 -0.72 -23.15 12.13
N ILE A 20 -0.22 -21.90 12.12
CA ILE A 20 0.60 -21.35 11.03
C ILE A 20 1.95 -22.08 10.88
N ILE A 21 2.47 -22.61 11.99
CA ILE A 21 3.71 -23.42 12.02
C ILE A 21 3.60 -24.65 11.14
N LYS A 22 2.39 -25.24 11.04
CA LYS A 22 2.18 -26.53 10.38
C LYS A 22 2.27 -26.47 8.86
N TRP A 23 2.13 -25.29 8.26
CA TRP A 23 2.01 -25.18 6.81
C TRP A 23 2.81 -24.03 6.19
N GLU A 24 3.03 -22.92 6.89
CA GLU A 24 3.75 -21.77 6.33
C GLU A 24 5.05 -21.45 7.06
N ARG A 25 5.02 -21.55 8.40
CA ARG A 25 6.10 -21.17 9.31
C ARG A 25 6.90 -22.41 9.77
N THR A 26 7.08 -23.36 8.85
CA THR A 26 7.64 -24.70 9.10
C THR A 26 9.12 -24.69 9.53
N GLN A 27 9.80 -23.57 9.39
CA GLN A 27 11.17 -23.35 9.87
C GLN A 27 11.27 -23.22 11.40
N PHE A 28 10.16 -23.04 12.11
CA PHE A 28 10.14 -22.97 13.57
C PHE A 28 9.62 -24.26 14.18
N GLU A 29 10.23 -24.69 15.29
CA GLU A 29 9.80 -25.91 15.98
C GLU A 29 8.45 -25.73 16.70
N ASN A 30 8.17 -24.51 17.16
CA ASN A 30 6.96 -24.18 17.91
C ASN A 30 6.68 -22.68 17.86
N ILE A 31 5.48 -22.31 18.31
CA ILE A 31 5.00 -20.92 18.29
C ILE A 31 5.86 -19.97 19.15
N LYS A 32 6.46 -20.46 20.23
CA LYS A 32 7.34 -19.64 21.07
C LYS A 32 8.61 -19.23 20.33
N GLN A 33 9.22 -20.13 19.55
CA GLN A 33 10.37 -19.80 18.71
C GLN A 33 10.01 -18.82 17.59
N HIS A 34 8.85 -19.02 16.97
CA HIS A 34 8.31 -18.11 15.95
C HIS A 34 8.10 -16.69 16.47
N ASP A 35 7.36 -16.54 17.57
CA ASP A 35 7.02 -15.24 18.15
C ASP A 35 8.30 -14.51 18.61
N LEU A 36 9.23 -15.24 19.22
CA LEU A 36 10.54 -14.71 19.60
C LEU A 36 11.35 -14.25 18.38
N HIS A 37 11.33 -15.00 17.29
CA HIS A 37 12.05 -14.65 16.07
C HIS A 37 11.53 -13.36 15.44
N ILE A 38 10.21 -13.18 15.37
CA ILE A 38 9.58 -11.94 14.88
C ILE A 38 10.03 -10.77 15.77
N LEU A 39 9.92 -10.90 17.09
CA LEU A 39 10.29 -9.84 18.02
C LEU A 39 11.78 -9.47 17.92
N MET A 40 12.67 -10.48 17.85
CA MET A 40 14.11 -10.24 17.70
C MET A 40 14.44 -9.55 16.37
N SER A 41 13.78 -9.94 15.28
CA SER A 41 13.97 -9.31 13.96
C SER A 41 13.51 -7.86 13.94
N LEU A 42 12.38 -7.58 14.59
CA LEU A 42 11.88 -6.22 14.79
C LEU A 42 12.83 -5.39 15.66
N LEU A 43 13.43 -5.97 16.71
CA LEU A 43 14.42 -5.29 17.55
C LEU A 43 15.73 -5.00 16.80
N GLU A 44 16.21 -5.94 15.98
CA GLU A 44 17.38 -5.73 15.11
C GLU A 44 17.11 -4.56 14.15
N TRP A 45 15.93 -4.56 13.51
CA TRP A 45 15.51 -3.46 12.65
C TRP A 45 15.40 -2.14 13.43
N TYR A 46 14.75 -2.15 14.59
CA TYR A 46 14.58 -0.99 15.46
C TYR A 46 15.93 -0.39 15.84
N ALA A 47 16.91 -1.21 16.23
CA ALA A 47 18.26 -0.75 16.54
C ALA A 47 18.90 -0.01 15.35
N ASN A 48 18.56 -0.40 14.12
CA ASN A 48 19.05 0.18 12.88
C ASN A 48 18.19 1.30 12.28
N SER A 49 16.98 1.54 12.80
CA SER A 49 16.08 2.61 12.32
C SER A 49 16.52 4.00 12.81
N ALA A 50 15.98 5.05 12.19
CA ALA A 50 16.16 6.43 12.67
C ALA A 50 15.12 6.77 13.74
N GLU A 51 15.47 7.66 14.67
CA GLU A 51 14.49 8.29 15.57
C GLU A 51 13.35 8.92 14.78
N GLY A 52 12.11 8.74 15.24
CA GLY A 52 10.90 9.27 14.60
C GLY A 52 10.47 8.54 13.32
N SER A 53 11.07 7.39 13.00
CA SER A 53 10.58 6.56 11.88
C SER A 53 9.17 6.03 12.16
N THR A 54 8.48 5.60 11.11
CA THR A 54 7.11 5.05 11.21
C THR A 54 7.11 3.57 10.88
N LEU A 55 6.51 2.75 11.74
CA LEU A 55 6.19 1.36 11.43
C LEU A 55 4.69 1.26 11.12
N TRP A 56 4.39 0.67 9.98
CA TRP A 56 3.05 0.24 9.58
C TRP A 56 2.96 -1.26 9.73
N VAL A 57 2.03 -1.71 10.57
CA VAL A 57 1.66 -3.13 10.70
C VAL A 57 0.35 -3.34 9.94
N LEU A 58 0.35 -4.19 8.92
CA LEU A 58 -0.75 -4.34 7.98
C LEU A 58 -1.62 -5.57 8.27
N GLY A 59 -2.00 -5.75 9.53
CA GLY A 59 -3.03 -6.69 9.92
C GLY A 59 -2.50 -8.03 10.40
N ASP A 60 -3.43 -8.84 10.92
CA ASP A 60 -3.20 -10.17 11.45
C ASP A 60 -2.09 -10.21 12.49
N PHE A 61 -2.28 -9.41 13.55
CA PHE A 61 -1.32 -9.34 14.65
C PHE A 61 -1.24 -10.66 15.42
N GLY A 62 -2.37 -11.37 15.56
CA GLY A 62 -2.51 -12.58 16.37
C GLY A 62 -2.92 -12.27 17.81
N ASN A 63 -2.18 -12.79 18.78
CA ASN A 63 -2.51 -12.70 20.20
C ASN A 63 -2.49 -11.25 20.71
N VAL A 64 -3.68 -10.67 20.87
CA VAL A 64 -3.88 -9.28 21.34
C VAL A 64 -3.31 -9.00 22.72
N ASN A 65 -3.05 -10.03 23.55
CA ASN A 65 -2.41 -9.82 24.86
C ASN A 65 -0.94 -9.39 24.73
N ALA A 66 -0.31 -9.63 23.58
CA ALA A 66 1.06 -9.21 23.30
C ALA A 66 1.17 -7.75 22.80
N LEU A 67 0.03 -7.08 22.52
CA LEU A 67 0.01 -5.73 21.95
C LEU A 67 0.76 -4.71 22.81
N ARG A 68 0.50 -4.72 24.13
CA ARG A 68 1.13 -3.76 25.05
C ARG A 68 2.64 -3.91 25.06
N ASP A 69 3.13 -5.14 25.25
CA ASP A 69 4.57 -5.43 25.28
C ASP A 69 5.23 -5.07 23.95
N PHE A 70 4.56 -5.33 22.82
CA PHE A 70 5.01 -4.92 21.49
C PHE A 70 5.15 -3.39 21.38
N GLY A 71 4.13 -2.65 21.81
CA GLY A 71 4.10 -1.19 21.80
C GLY A 71 5.20 -0.58 22.65
N ASP A 72 5.31 -1.01 23.91
CA ASP A 72 6.31 -0.54 24.86
C ASP A 72 7.73 -0.79 24.35
N THR A 73 7.96 -1.97 23.76
CA THR A 73 9.25 -2.35 23.17
C THR A 73 9.64 -1.45 22.00
N LEU A 74 8.72 -1.19 21.07
CA LEU A 74 9.03 -0.47 19.83
C LEU A 74 8.92 1.04 19.95
N ARG A 75 8.16 1.60 20.89
CA ARG A 75 8.13 3.05 21.12
C ARG A 75 9.49 3.51 21.61
N GLY A 76 9.98 2.91 22.70
CA GLY A 76 11.35 3.05 23.23
C GLY A 76 11.95 4.48 23.18
N PRO A 77 13.28 4.63 23.24
CA PRO A 77 13.93 5.95 23.17
C PRO A 77 13.85 6.62 21.79
N LYS A 78 13.62 5.85 20.71
CA LYS A 78 13.58 6.37 19.32
C LYS A 78 12.25 7.01 18.93
N LYS A 79 11.25 7.07 19.82
CA LYS A 79 9.95 7.73 19.58
C LYS A 79 9.32 7.30 18.25
N MET A 80 9.22 5.99 18.04
CA MET A 80 8.64 5.45 16.81
C MET A 80 7.17 5.82 16.71
N ASN A 81 6.73 6.15 15.50
CA ASN A 81 5.31 6.23 15.17
C ASN A 81 4.83 4.83 14.78
N LEU A 82 3.76 4.34 15.38
CA LEU A 82 3.21 3.01 15.13
C LEU A 82 1.81 3.16 14.54
N ASN A 83 1.59 2.63 13.33
CA ASN A 83 0.30 2.64 12.66
C ASN A 83 -0.14 1.20 12.37
N TYR A 84 -1.44 0.95 12.49
CA TYR A 84 -2.05 -0.35 12.26
C TYR A 84 -3.13 -0.27 11.17
N VAL A 85 -3.16 -1.26 10.27
CA VAL A 85 -4.26 -1.48 9.33
C VAL A 85 -4.81 -2.88 9.60
N SER A 86 -6.07 -3.01 9.98
CA SER A 86 -6.65 -4.28 10.41
C SER A 86 -6.64 -5.33 9.31
N GLY A 87 -6.33 -6.56 9.70
CA GLY A 87 -6.47 -7.76 8.90
C GLY A 87 -7.75 -8.53 9.18
N ASN A 88 -7.99 -9.58 8.39
CA ASN A 88 -9.23 -10.34 8.46
C ASN A 88 -9.30 -11.24 9.71
N HIS A 89 -8.17 -11.52 10.36
CA HIS A 89 -8.14 -12.23 11.65
C HIS A 89 -8.23 -11.29 12.86
N ASP A 90 -8.14 -9.98 12.65
CA ASP A 90 -8.30 -8.99 13.72
C ASP A 90 -9.78 -8.74 14.01
N LYS A 91 -10.22 -9.08 15.22
CA LYS A 91 -11.62 -8.95 15.60
C LYS A 91 -11.95 -7.50 15.93
N HIS A 92 -13.06 -7.00 15.38
CA HIS A 92 -13.55 -5.65 15.67
C HIS A 92 -13.70 -5.36 17.18
N GLN A 93 -14.12 -6.35 17.97
CA GLN A 93 -14.25 -6.20 19.44
C GLN A 93 -12.92 -5.89 20.16
N ASP A 94 -11.77 -6.19 19.55
CA ASP A 94 -10.45 -5.98 20.12
C ASP A 94 -9.82 -4.65 19.65
N ILE A 95 -10.50 -3.87 18.79
CA ILE A 95 -9.96 -2.66 18.16
C ILE A 95 -9.47 -1.61 19.16
N ASP A 96 -10.13 -1.50 20.32
CA ASP A 96 -9.75 -0.53 21.34
C ASP A 96 -8.40 -0.88 21.98
N LYS A 97 -8.04 -2.17 22.08
CA LYS A 97 -6.69 -2.59 22.52
C LYS A 97 -5.61 -2.16 21.54
N PHE A 98 -5.91 -2.18 20.24
CA PHE A 98 -4.98 -1.67 19.23
C PHE A 98 -4.81 -0.15 19.37
N LYS A 99 -5.88 0.60 19.64
CA LYS A 99 -5.82 2.06 19.82
C LYS A 99 -5.05 2.49 21.07
N GLU A 100 -4.93 1.63 22.07
CA GLU A 100 -4.07 1.88 23.24
C GLU A 100 -2.57 1.84 22.89
N VAL A 101 -2.21 1.13 21.81
CA VAL A 101 -0.82 0.83 21.45
C VAL A 101 -0.35 1.60 20.22
N PHE A 102 -1.18 1.70 19.19
CA PHE A 102 -0.86 2.34 17.92
C PHE A 102 -1.35 3.80 17.90
N ASP A 103 -0.58 4.68 17.27
CA ASP A 103 -0.94 6.09 17.09
C ASP A 103 -2.15 6.26 16.16
N ASN A 104 -2.25 5.40 15.14
CA ASN A 104 -3.39 5.34 14.24
C ASN A 104 -3.79 3.88 13.99
N VAL A 105 -5.09 3.62 13.98
CA VAL A 105 -5.68 2.32 13.69
C VAL A 105 -6.72 2.50 12.58
N TYR A 106 -6.55 1.78 11.48
CA TYR A 106 -7.43 1.83 10.32
C TYR A 106 -8.06 0.46 10.11
N GLU A 107 -9.39 0.38 10.15
CA GLU A 107 -10.11 -0.87 9.91
C GLU A 107 -10.24 -1.21 8.41
N TYR A 108 -9.84 -0.28 7.54
CA TYR A 108 -9.97 -0.39 6.08
C TYR A 108 -8.70 0.12 5.39
N PRO A 109 -8.50 -0.21 4.10
CA PRO A 109 -7.39 0.31 3.31
C PRO A 109 -7.29 1.84 3.36
N ILE A 110 -6.06 2.35 3.44
CA ILE A 110 -5.78 3.79 3.47
C ILE A 110 -4.73 4.20 2.45
N TYR A 111 -5.01 5.31 1.76
CA TYR A 111 -4.05 5.95 0.88
C TYR A 111 -3.10 6.83 1.70
N LEU A 112 -1.81 6.49 1.66
CA LEU A 112 -0.75 7.33 2.24
C LEU A 112 -0.32 8.45 1.28
N SER A 113 -0.62 8.28 0.00
CA SER A 113 -0.50 9.31 -1.04
C SER A 113 -1.38 8.94 -2.24
N HIS A 114 -1.46 9.80 -3.25
CA HIS A 114 -2.14 9.48 -4.51
C HIS A 114 -1.51 8.31 -5.30
N LYS A 115 -0.35 7.79 -4.90
CA LYS A 115 0.35 6.68 -5.55
C LYS A 115 0.62 5.49 -4.62
N LEU A 116 0.16 5.54 -3.38
CA LEU A 116 0.43 4.49 -2.39
C LEU A 116 -0.81 4.24 -1.55
N VAL A 117 -1.30 3.02 -1.61
CA VAL A 117 -2.33 2.49 -0.73
C VAL A 117 -1.78 1.34 0.10
N VAL A 118 -2.15 1.30 1.37
CA VAL A 118 -1.83 0.21 2.27
C VAL A 118 -3.10 -0.49 2.73
N SER A 119 -3.06 -1.80 2.81
CA SER A 119 -4.19 -2.66 3.19
C SER A 119 -3.64 -3.94 3.81
N HIS A 120 -4.50 -4.74 4.45
CA HIS A 120 -4.12 -6.11 4.80
C HIS A 120 -4.27 -7.03 3.59
N GLU A 121 -5.47 -7.14 3.04
CA GLU A 121 -5.73 -7.89 1.80
C GLU A 121 -5.23 -7.09 0.59
N ALA A 122 -4.77 -7.77 -0.46
CA ALA A 122 -4.47 -7.11 -1.73
C ALA A 122 -5.74 -6.46 -2.30
N ILE A 123 -5.67 -5.20 -2.74
CA ILE A 123 -6.80 -4.49 -3.32
C ILE A 123 -6.50 -3.97 -4.71
N THR A 124 -7.54 -3.84 -5.52
CA THR A 124 -7.40 -3.16 -6.81
C THR A 124 -7.07 -1.68 -6.62
N CYS A 125 -6.08 -1.20 -7.38
CA CYS A 125 -5.72 0.21 -7.46
C CYS A 125 -5.30 0.55 -8.89
N ASP A 126 -5.28 1.85 -9.23
CA ASP A 126 -4.86 2.31 -10.55
C ASP A 126 -3.43 1.82 -10.89
N ASP A 127 -3.12 1.60 -12.17
CA ASP A 127 -1.82 1.07 -12.62
C ASP A 127 -0.60 1.92 -12.20
N PHE A 128 -0.80 3.20 -11.90
CA PHE A 128 0.24 4.10 -11.41
C PHE A 128 0.39 4.10 -9.88
N CYS A 129 -0.51 3.42 -9.16
CA CYS A 129 -0.58 3.32 -7.72
C CYS A 129 0.01 1.98 -7.27
N VAL A 130 0.74 1.99 -6.16
CA VAL A 130 1.25 0.80 -5.50
C VAL A 130 0.35 0.42 -4.34
N ASN A 131 0.01 -0.86 -4.22
CA ASN A 131 -0.58 -1.45 -3.03
C ASN A 131 0.48 -2.23 -2.24
N ILE A 132 0.77 -1.80 -1.00
CA ILE A 132 1.52 -2.62 -0.05
C ILE A 132 0.49 -3.36 0.83
N HIS A 133 0.60 -4.68 0.91
CA HIS A 133 -0.38 -5.55 1.58
C HIS A 133 0.27 -6.77 2.26
N GLY A 134 -0.51 -7.57 2.97
CA GLY A 134 -0.13 -8.85 3.59
C GLY A 134 -0.93 -10.02 3.02
N HIS A 135 -1.46 -10.89 3.89
CA HIS A 135 -2.53 -11.86 3.65
C HIS A 135 -2.24 -13.06 2.72
N ASN A 136 -1.34 -12.94 1.74
CA ASN A 136 -1.25 -13.89 0.63
C ASN A 136 -0.86 -15.32 1.02
N HIS A 137 -0.14 -15.48 2.12
CA HIS A 137 0.29 -16.74 2.72
C HIS A 137 0.54 -17.94 1.79
N GLY A 138 1.81 -18.26 1.52
CA GLY A 138 2.17 -19.39 0.65
C GLY A 138 1.79 -19.21 -0.83
N SER A 139 1.28 -18.03 -1.20
CA SER A 139 1.02 -17.61 -2.57
C SER A 139 1.65 -16.25 -2.84
N TYR A 140 1.80 -15.89 -4.12
CA TYR A 140 2.24 -14.55 -4.50
C TYR A 140 1.33 -14.00 -5.59
N LEU A 141 1.17 -12.68 -5.58
CA LEU A 141 0.44 -11.97 -6.61
C LEU A 141 1.42 -11.57 -7.72
N ASP A 142 1.23 -12.11 -8.93
CA ASP A 142 2.03 -11.74 -10.10
C ASP A 142 1.56 -10.38 -10.65
N SER A 143 1.88 -9.32 -9.92
CA SER A 143 1.47 -7.96 -10.25
C SER A 143 2.58 -6.95 -9.96
N PRO A 144 2.91 -6.06 -10.91
CA PRO A 144 4.05 -5.15 -10.77
C PRO A 144 3.84 -4.04 -9.73
N ASN A 145 2.59 -3.80 -9.32
CA ASN A 145 2.23 -2.74 -8.38
C ASN A 145 1.68 -3.25 -7.05
N HIS A 146 1.74 -4.55 -6.77
CA HIS A 146 1.37 -5.13 -5.48
C HIS A 146 2.60 -5.69 -4.79
N ILE A 147 2.80 -5.30 -3.53
CA ILE A 147 3.97 -5.68 -2.75
C ILE A 147 3.46 -6.31 -1.46
N CYS A 148 3.62 -7.63 -1.38
CA CYS A 148 3.32 -8.37 -0.16
C CYS A 148 4.44 -8.14 0.87
N VAL A 149 4.05 -7.81 2.11
CA VAL A 149 4.92 -7.57 3.26
C VAL A 149 4.58 -8.48 4.44
N SER A 150 3.93 -9.62 4.17
CA SER A 150 3.81 -10.71 5.12
C SER A 150 5.19 -11.07 5.66
N CYS A 151 5.32 -11.21 6.98
CA CYS A 151 6.63 -11.26 7.62
C CYS A 151 7.52 -12.40 7.10
N ASN A 152 6.96 -13.55 6.69
CA ASN A 152 7.70 -14.62 6.01
C ASN A 152 8.41 -14.15 4.74
N ASP A 153 7.66 -13.44 3.89
CA ASP A 153 8.03 -13.20 2.50
C ASP A 153 9.14 -12.15 2.41
N ILE A 154 9.18 -11.27 3.41
CA ILE A 154 10.20 -10.22 3.53
C ILE A 154 11.34 -10.60 4.48
N GLY A 155 11.42 -11.88 4.89
CA GLY A 155 12.47 -12.37 5.77
C GLY A 155 12.47 -11.68 7.14
N TYR A 156 11.29 -11.40 7.68
CA TYR A 156 11.03 -10.81 9.00
C TYR A 156 11.63 -9.41 9.20
N LYS A 157 12.03 -8.74 8.12
CA LYS A 157 12.61 -7.39 8.14
C LYS A 157 11.64 -6.40 7.51
N PRO A 158 11.16 -5.37 8.24
CA PRO A 158 10.20 -4.41 7.71
C PRO A 158 10.63 -3.79 6.36
N PHE A 159 9.72 -3.82 5.39
CA PHE A 159 9.93 -3.29 4.06
C PHE A 159 10.03 -1.76 4.10
N LYS A 160 11.08 -1.20 3.50
CA LYS A 160 11.39 0.23 3.57
C LYS A 160 10.72 1.02 2.45
N ILE A 161 10.04 2.13 2.77
CA ILE A 161 9.31 2.95 1.77
C ILE A 161 10.18 3.44 0.61
N SER A 162 11.46 3.73 0.84
CA SER A 162 12.37 4.18 -0.23
C SER A 162 12.62 3.12 -1.31
N ASN A 163 12.36 1.84 -1.03
CA ASN A 163 12.42 0.79 -2.04
C ASN A 163 11.37 0.98 -3.14
N LEU A 164 10.27 1.69 -2.86
CA LEU A 164 9.22 1.99 -3.85
C LEU A 164 9.72 2.84 -5.01
N GLN A 165 10.83 3.58 -4.87
CA GLN A 165 11.36 4.42 -5.95
C GLN A 165 11.62 3.60 -7.23
N LYS A 166 12.16 2.38 -7.09
CA LYS A 166 12.42 1.48 -8.23
C LYS A 166 11.14 0.92 -8.83
N VAL A 167 10.09 0.74 -8.01
CA VAL A 167 8.78 0.27 -8.45
C VAL A 167 8.10 1.37 -9.27
N TYR A 168 8.06 2.60 -8.76
CA TYR A 168 7.47 3.75 -9.47
C TYR A 168 8.12 4.06 -10.82
N GLN A 169 9.40 3.73 -11.01
CA GLN A 169 10.08 3.89 -12.31
C GLN A 169 9.55 2.94 -13.39
N LYS A 170 8.94 1.82 -12.99
CA LYS A 170 8.37 0.81 -13.90
C LYS A 170 6.88 1.02 -14.16
N LEU A 171 6.20 1.78 -13.30
CA LEU A 171 4.78 2.06 -13.43
C LEU A 171 4.52 3.26 -14.35
N PRO A 172 3.36 3.29 -15.04
CA PRO A 172 2.98 4.46 -15.83
C PRO A 172 2.86 5.72 -14.94
N PRO A 173 3.13 6.91 -15.49
CA PRO A 173 2.94 8.14 -14.74
C PRO A 173 1.47 8.37 -14.44
N ARG A 174 1.17 8.82 -13.22
CA ARG A 174 -0.17 9.33 -12.88
C ARG A 174 -0.53 10.49 -13.80
N ASN A 175 -1.64 10.37 -14.53
CA ASN A 175 -2.17 11.41 -15.37
C ASN A 175 -3.66 11.60 -15.06
N MET A 176 -4.05 12.78 -14.57
CA MET A 176 -5.46 13.11 -14.26
C MET A 176 -6.00 14.21 -15.16
N LYS A 177 -5.28 14.54 -16.24
CA LYS A 177 -5.71 15.55 -17.19
C LYS A 177 -6.87 14.97 -18.00
N PHE A 178 -8.03 15.62 -17.95
CA PHE A 178 -9.24 15.20 -18.67
C PHE A 178 -8.98 14.50 -20.00
N LEU A 179 -9.51 13.27 -20.15
CA LEU A 179 -9.28 12.25 -21.18
C LEU A 179 -7.95 11.48 -21.12
N TRP A 180 -7.03 11.77 -20.20
CA TRP A 180 -5.74 11.08 -20.05
C TRP A 180 -5.68 10.23 -18.78
N GLU A 181 -6.69 10.34 -17.92
CA GLU A 181 -6.96 9.52 -16.76
C GLU A 181 -7.44 8.10 -17.10
N PRO A 182 -7.33 7.13 -16.17
CA PRO A 182 -7.69 5.73 -16.39
C PRO A 182 -9.16 5.51 -16.80
N PHE A 183 -10.06 6.45 -16.52
CA PHE A 183 -11.49 6.32 -16.79
C PHE A 183 -11.95 7.01 -18.08
N ALA A 184 -11.03 7.59 -18.85
CA ALA A 184 -11.34 8.38 -20.04
C ALA A 184 -12.17 7.62 -21.08
N ASP A 185 -11.95 6.32 -21.21
CA ASP A 185 -12.68 5.40 -22.12
C ASP A 185 -14.10 5.09 -21.66
N LYS A 186 -14.42 5.37 -20.40
CA LYS A 186 -15.74 5.14 -19.79
C LYS A 186 -16.62 6.39 -19.84
N TYR A 187 -16.13 7.51 -20.36
CA TYR A 187 -16.89 8.75 -20.38
C TYR A 187 -18.07 8.72 -21.35
N VAL A 188 -19.22 9.14 -20.81
CA VAL A 188 -20.43 9.40 -21.58
C VAL A 188 -20.70 10.90 -21.54
N PHE A 189 -20.55 11.55 -22.69
CA PHE A 189 -20.77 12.98 -22.82
C PHE A 189 -22.27 13.28 -22.93
N LYS A 190 -22.76 14.10 -21.99
CA LYS A 190 -24.14 14.60 -21.96
C LYS A 190 -24.38 15.62 -23.07
N ASP A 191 -23.43 16.54 -23.25
CA ASP A 191 -23.44 17.49 -24.36
C ASP A 191 -22.87 16.84 -25.63
N LYS A 192 -23.76 16.52 -26.56
CA LYS A 192 -23.41 15.93 -27.86
C LYS A 192 -22.88 16.96 -28.87
N SER A 193 -22.89 18.25 -28.54
CA SER A 193 -22.36 19.32 -29.40
C SER A 193 -20.86 19.58 -29.23
N ARG A 194 -20.22 18.91 -28.27
CA ARG A 194 -18.77 18.93 -28.01
C ARG A 194 -17.98 18.62 -29.28
N LYS A 195 -17.35 19.63 -29.88
CA LYS A 195 -16.54 19.49 -31.10
C LYS A 195 -15.14 18.93 -30.88
N ASP A 196 -14.69 18.87 -29.63
CA ASP A 196 -13.36 18.39 -29.26
C ASP A 196 -13.36 16.92 -28.81
N ILE A 197 -14.50 16.23 -28.94
CA ILE A 197 -14.70 14.83 -28.59
C ILE A 197 -15.10 14.06 -29.84
N VAL A 198 -14.50 12.89 -30.02
CA VAL A 198 -14.84 11.94 -31.07
C VAL A 198 -15.51 10.74 -30.41
N CYS A 199 -16.68 10.36 -30.91
CA CYS A 199 -17.37 9.14 -30.51
C CYS A 199 -17.58 8.24 -31.72
N ASP A 200 -17.61 6.93 -31.47
CA ASP A 200 -18.08 5.93 -32.42
C ASP A 200 -19.55 6.24 -32.76
N PRO A 201 -19.91 6.39 -34.05
CA PRO A 201 -21.26 6.75 -34.46
C PRO A 201 -22.29 5.63 -34.27
N LEU A 202 -21.87 4.37 -34.19
CA LEU A 202 -22.72 3.20 -34.01
C LEU A 202 -22.97 2.92 -32.52
N THR A 203 -21.93 3.00 -31.70
CA THR A 203 -22.01 2.63 -30.28
C THR A 203 -22.17 3.83 -29.35
N GLY A 204 -21.87 5.04 -29.82
CA GLY A 204 -21.86 6.27 -29.02
C GLY A 204 -20.72 6.33 -27.99
N LYS A 205 -19.85 5.31 -27.93
CA LYS A 205 -18.69 5.27 -27.03
C LYS A 205 -17.63 6.26 -27.50
N ILE A 206 -16.92 6.86 -26.55
CA ILE A 206 -15.84 7.77 -26.88
C ILE A 206 -14.69 7.02 -27.56
N ASP A 207 -14.17 7.57 -28.66
CA ASP A 207 -12.85 7.25 -29.15
C ASP A 207 -11.85 8.17 -28.43
N VAL A 208 -11.26 7.64 -27.35
CA VAL A 208 -10.30 8.38 -26.54
C VAL A 208 -9.09 8.80 -27.37
N ALA A 209 -8.58 7.95 -28.25
CA ALA A 209 -7.37 8.24 -29.02
C ALA A 209 -7.62 9.39 -30.01
N ALA A 210 -8.70 9.32 -30.78
CA ALA A 210 -9.08 10.37 -31.72
C ALA A 210 -9.41 11.69 -30.99
N SER A 211 -10.14 11.63 -29.87
CA SER A 211 -10.42 12.80 -29.02
C SER A 211 -9.13 13.45 -28.51
N ARG A 212 -8.16 12.62 -28.10
CA ARG A 212 -6.86 13.10 -27.61
C ARG A 212 -6.08 13.87 -28.68
N VAL A 213 -6.06 13.34 -29.91
CA VAL A 213 -5.42 13.98 -31.06
C VAL A 213 -6.10 15.30 -31.41
N LEU A 214 -7.42 15.31 -31.45
CA LEU A 214 -8.21 16.49 -31.78
C LEU A 214 -7.96 17.64 -30.79
N GLN A 215 -7.97 17.36 -29.48
CA GLN A 215 -7.67 18.36 -28.45
C GLN A 215 -6.24 18.89 -28.51
N LYS A 216 -5.26 18.09 -28.96
CA LYS A 216 -3.89 18.59 -29.19
C LYS A 216 -3.89 19.55 -30.38
N SER A 217 -4.47 19.15 -31.51
CA SER A 217 -4.55 19.98 -32.72
C SER A 217 -5.25 21.32 -32.49
N MET A 218 -6.37 21.33 -31.76
CA MET A 218 -7.10 22.57 -31.44
C MET A 218 -6.27 23.53 -30.57
N ARG A 219 -5.50 23.00 -29.61
CA ARG A 219 -4.60 23.81 -28.77
C ARG A 219 -3.47 24.43 -29.57
N ASP A 220 -2.83 23.66 -30.44
CA ASP A 220 -1.71 24.13 -31.24
C ASP A 220 -2.16 25.23 -32.22
N LYS A 221 -3.36 25.10 -32.80
CA LYS A 221 -3.97 26.15 -33.63
C LYS A 221 -4.22 27.45 -32.84
N ASN A 222 -4.78 27.36 -31.65
CA ASN A 222 -5.02 28.54 -30.80
C ASN A 222 -3.73 29.22 -30.35
N TRP A 223 -2.67 28.45 -30.08
CA TRP A 223 -1.35 28.99 -29.76
C TRP A 223 -0.73 29.76 -30.94
N ASN A 224 -0.87 29.24 -32.17
CA ASN A 224 -0.36 29.91 -33.36
C ASN A 224 -1.15 31.18 -33.73
N LEU A 225 -2.43 31.25 -33.37
CA LEU A 225 -3.26 32.46 -33.54
C LEU A 225 -2.92 33.59 -32.56
N LEU A 226 -2.34 33.27 -31.39
CA LEU A 226 -1.93 34.26 -30.37
C LEU A 226 -0.51 34.81 -30.57
N LYS A 227 0.26 34.25 -31.51
CA LYS A 227 1.62 34.68 -31.84
C LYS A 227 1.71 35.57 -33.08
N ASN A 228 0.61 35.74 -33.81
CA ASN A 228 0.46 36.64 -34.94
C ASN A 228 -0.34 37.87 -34.52
#